data_AF-G1N3L1-F1
#
_entry.id   AF-G1N3L1-F1
#
_cell.length_a   1.000
_cell.length_b   1.000
_cell.length_c   1.000
_cell.angle_alpha   90.00
_cell.angle_beta   90.00
_cell.angle_gamma   90.00
#
_symmetry.space_group_name_H-M   'P 1'
#
loop_
_entity.id
_entity.type
_entity.pdbx_description
1 polymer ?
#
loop_
_entity_poly.entity_id
_entity_poly.type
_entity_poly.pdbx_seq_one_letter_code
_entity_poly.pdbx_strand_id
1 'polypeptide(L)'
;MICYNLQAELNRLQAENDASKEEVKEVLQALEELAVNYDQKSQEVEDKAKEYELLSDELNQKSVTLASIDAELQKLKEMTNHQKKRATEMMASLLKDLAEIGIAVGNNDVKQPEGTGMIDEEFTVARLYISKMKSEVKTMVKRCKQLEGTQAESNKKMEENEKELAACQLRISQHEAKIKSLTEYLQNVEQKKRQLEESVDSLNEELVQLRAQEKVHEMEKEHLNKVQTANEVKQAVEQQIQSHRETHQKQISSLRDEVDAKEKLITELQDQNQKMMLEQERLRVEHEKLKATDQEKSRKLHELTVMQDRREQARQDLKGLEETVAKELQTLHNLRKLFVQDLATRVKKSAEIDSDDTGGSAAQKQKISFLENNLEQLTKVHKQLVRDNADLRCELPKLEKRLRATAERVKALESALKEAKENASRDRKRYQQEVDRIKEAVRSKNMARRGHSAQIAKPIRPGQHPAASPTHPSAIRGGGAFTQNSQPVAVRGGGGRQDKV
;
A
#
# COMPACT_ATOMS: atom_id res chain seq x y z
N MET A 1 -53.07 -104.06 111.17
CA MET A 1 -52.47 -104.07 109.81
C MET A 1 -53.07 -102.98 108.90
N ILE A 2 -54.39 -102.85 108.80
CA ILE A 2 -55.05 -101.83 107.94
C ILE A 2 -54.71 -100.37 108.34
N CYS A 3 -54.77 -100.02 109.64
CA CYS A 3 -54.47 -98.65 110.09
C CYS A 3 -53.00 -98.25 109.86
N TYR A 4 -52.07 -99.20 109.91
CA TYR A 4 -50.64 -98.94 109.64
C TYR A 4 -50.39 -98.65 108.16
N ASN A 5 -51.04 -99.41 107.26
CA ASN A 5 -50.96 -99.17 105.81
C ASN A 5 -51.60 -97.82 105.42
N LEU A 6 -52.72 -97.45 106.05
CA LEU A 6 -53.33 -96.12 105.85
C LEU A 6 -52.45 -94.98 106.35
N GLN A 7 -51.77 -95.14 107.49
CA GLN A 7 -50.84 -94.14 108.02
C GLN A 7 -49.56 -94.01 107.15
N ALA A 8 -49.03 -95.12 106.65
CA ALA A 8 -47.89 -95.12 105.74
C ALA A 8 -48.24 -94.42 104.41
N GLU A 9 -49.44 -94.67 103.87
CA GLU A 9 -49.92 -94.02 102.65
C GLU A 9 -50.22 -92.53 102.86
N LEU A 10 -50.79 -92.15 104.01
CA LEU A 10 -50.97 -90.74 104.39
C LEU A 10 -49.63 -90.00 104.48
N ASN A 11 -48.62 -90.61 105.12
CA ASN A 11 -47.27 -90.06 105.22
C ASN A 11 -46.59 -89.96 103.84
N ARG A 12 -46.81 -90.94 102.94
CA ARG A 12 -46.31 -90.92 101.57
C ARG A 12 -46.92 -89.77 100.77
N LEU A 13 -48.25 -89.64 100.81
CA LEU A 13 -48.97 -88.55 100.15
C LEU A 13 -48.58 -87.19 100.71
N GLN A 14 -48.31 -87.09 102.00
CA GLN A 14 -47.84 -85.85 102.62
C GLN A 14 -46.43 -85.48 102.16
N ALA A 15 -45.50 -86.45 102.07
CA ALA A 15 -44.18 -86.22 101.51
C ALA A 15 -44.22 -85.84 100.02
N GLU A 16 -45.09 -86.48 99.22
CA GLU A 16 -45.30 -86.14 97.81
C GLU A 16 -45.93 -84.75 97.64
N ASN A 17 -46.87 -84.38 98.52
CA ASN A 17 -47.45 -83.04 98.55
C ASN A 17 -46.42 -81.97 98.92
N ASP A 18 -45.57 -82.22 99.91
CA ASP A 18 -44.52 -81.30 100.32
C ASP A 18 -43.41 -81.18 99.26
N ALA A 19 -43.05 -82.26 98.57
CA ALA A 19 -42.16 -82.23 97.40
C ALA A 19 -42.76 -81.41 96.25
N SER A 20 -44.04 -81.63 95.92
CA SER A 20 -44.73 -80.86 94.88
C SER A 20 -44.85 -79.37 95.23
N LYS A 21 -45.05 -79.01 96.51
CA LYS A 21 -45.01 -77.60 96.95
C LYS A 21 -43.62 -76.97 96.73
N GLU A 22 -42.54 -77.71 97.00
CA GLU A 22 -41.20 -77.18 96.76
C GLU A 22 -40.91 -77.05 95.26
N GLU A 23 -41.31 -78.01 94.43
CA GLU A 23 -41.23 -77.90 92.96
C GLU A 23 -42.04 -76.69 92.44
N VAL A 24 -43.26 -76.48 92.93
CA VAL A 24 -44.08 -75.31 92.57
C VAL A 24 -43.39 -74.01 92.99
N LYS A 25 -42.75 -73.98 94.16
CA LYS A 25 -42.02 -72.81 94.65
C LYS A 25 -40.78 -72.53 93.79
N GLU A 26 -40.03 -73.56 93.39
CA GLU A 26 -38.91 -73.42 92.44
C GLU A 26 -39.39 -72.92 91.07
N VAL A 27 -40.51 -73.44 90.56
CA VAL A 27 -41.11 -72.96 89.30
C VAL A 27 -41.55 -71.50 89.41
N LEU A 28 -42.20 -71.11 90.51
CA LEU A 28 -42.60 -69.72 90.74
C LEU A 28 -41.39 -68.80 90.82
N GLN A 29 -40.32 -69.21 91.51
CA GLN A 29 -39.06 -68.44 91.56
C GLN A 29 -38.43 -68.32 90.17
N ALA A 30 -38.38 -69.40 89.38
CA ALA A 30 -37.86 -69.37 88.01
C ALA A 30 -38.70 -68.47 87.09
N LEU A 31 -40.03 -68.45 87.26
CA LEU A 31 -40.92 -67.55 86.53
C LEU A 31 -40.73 -66.07 86.95
N GLU A 32 -40.47 -65.81 88.23
CA GLU A 32 -40.15 -64.47 88.73
C GLU A 32 -38.80 -63.97 88.16
N GLU A 33 -37.76 -64.80 88.18
CA GLU A 33 -36.47 -64.50 87.56
C GLU A 33 -36.60 -64.26 86.05
N LEU A 34 -37.42 -65.07 85.37
CA LEU A 34 -37.69 -64.91 83.94
C LEU A 34 -38.47 -63.61 83.64
N ALA A 35 -39.43 -63.24 84.49
CA ALA A 35 -40.16 -61.98 84.35
C ALA A 35 -39.23 -60.77 84.51
N VAL A 36 -38.32 -60.80 85.49
CA VAL A 36 -37.29 -59.75 85.65
C VAL A 36 -36.34 -59.72 84.45
N ASN A 37 -35.95 -60.89 83.92
CA ASN A 37 -35.10 -60.95 82.73
C ASN A 37 -35.78 -60.34 81.50
N TYR A 38 -37.07 -60.62 81.30
CA TYR A 38 -37.85 -60.04 80.20
C TYR A 38 -38.03 -58.53 80.36
N ASP A 39 -38.27 -58.03 81.56
CA ASP A 39 -38.39 -56.60 81.85
C ASP A 39 -37.08 -55.85 81.54
N GLN A 40 -35.95 -56.39 82.03
CA GLN A 40 -34.61 -55.87 81.71
C GLN A 40 -34.35 -55.86 80.20
N LYS A 41 -34.66 -56.96 79.51
CA LYS A 41 -34.44 -57.07 78.07
C LYS A 41 -35.35 -56.13 77.27
N SER A 42 -36.57 -55.89 77.75
CA SER A 42 -37.47 -54.89 77.19
C SER A 42 -36.88 -53.49 77.31
N GLN A 43 -36.34 -53.14 78.49
CA GLN A 43 -35.68 -51.85 78.70
C GLN A 43 -34.44 -51.67 77.81
N GLU A 44 -33.60 -52.71 77.68
CA GLU A 44 -32.43 -52.67 76.78
C GLU A 44 -32.83 -52.46 75.31
N VAL A 45 -33.95 -53.05 74.87
CA VAL A 45 -34.48 -52.85 73.51
C VAL A 45 -34.98 -51.41 73.33
N GLU A 46 -35.65 -50.85 74.34
CA GLU A 46 -36.12 -49.46 74.30
C GLU A 46 -34.94 -48.47 74.25
N ASP A 47 -33.90 -48.68 75.07
CA ASP A 47 -32.72 -47.83 75.09
C ASP A 47 -31.97 -47.90 73.75
N LYS A 48 -31.82 -49.09 73.17
CA LYS A 48 -31.25 -49.23 71.81
C LYS A 48 -32.12 -48.58 70.75
N ALA A 49 -33.45 -48.65 70.86
CA ALA A 49 -34.34 -47.98 69.91
C ALA A 49 -34.10 -46.47 69.92
N LYS A 50 -33.95 -45.85 71.11
CA LYS A 50 -33.59 -44.43 71.25
C LYS A 50 -32.23 -44.11 70.65
N GLU A 51 -31.22 -44.95 70.87
CA GLU A 51 -29.90 -44.79 70.24
C GLU A 51 -29.98 -44.85 68.70
N TYR A 52 -30.79 -45.77 68.15
CA TYR A 52 -31.01 -45.88 66.72
C TYR A 52 -31.74 -44.67 66.14
N GLU A 53 -32.72 -44.12 66.84
CA GLU A 53 -33.41 -42.88 66.42
C GLU A 53 -32.43 -41.70 66.37
N LEU A 54 -31.62 -41.50 67.41
CA LEU A 54 -30.59 -40.45 67.43
C LEU A 54 -29.57 -40.61 66.29
N LEU A 55 -29.13 -41.84 66.01
CA LEU A 55 -28.21 -42.11 64.91
C LEU A 55 -28.86 -41.87 63.55
N SER A 56 -30.15 -42.17 63.41
CA SER A 56 -30.93 -41.90 62.19
C SER A 56 -31.03 -40.40 61.93
N ASP A 57 -31.32 -39.61 62.96
CA ASP A 57 -31.39 -38.15 62.87
C ASP A 57 -30.03 -37.54 62.52
N GLU A 58 -28.94 -38.01 63.14
CA GLU A 58 -27.59 -37.57 62.79
C GLU A 58 -27.23 -37.91 61.34
N LEU A 59 -27.62 -39.10 60.86
CA LEU A 59 -27.41 -39.52 59.48
C LEU A 59 -28.18 -38.63 58.50
N ASN A 60 -29.44 -38.31 58.82
CA ASN A 60 -30.27 -37.40 58.02
C ASN A 60 -29.65 -35.99 57.97
N GLN A 61 -29.17 -35.47 59.09
CA GLN A 61 -28.50 -34.17 59.14
C GLN A 61 -27.19 -34.15 58.34
N LYS A 62 -26.39 -35.22 58.42
CA LYS A 62 -25.18 -35.38 57.59
C LYS A 62 -25.52 -35.45 56.10
N SER A 63 -26.60 -36.12 55.72
CA SER A 63 -27.07 -36.19 54.33
C SER A 63 -27.41 -34.81 53.77
N VAL A 64 -28.14 -33.98 54.53
CA VAL A 64 -28.45 -32.58 54.16
C VAL A 64 -27.17 -31.74 54.02
N THR A 65 -26.23 -31.90 54.96
CA THR A 65 -24.94 -31.18 54.93
C THR A 65 -24.14 -31.56 53.68
N LEU A 66 -24.10 -32.85 53.33
CA LEU A 66 -23.39 -33.34 52.15
C LEU A 66 -24.01 -32.79 50.86
N ALA A 67 -25.35 -32.73 50.77
CA ALA A 67 -26.03 -32.11 49.64
C ALA A 67 -25.70 -30.61 49.50
N SER A 68 -25.57 -29.89 50.62
CA SER A 68 -25.14 -28.49 50.62
C SER A 68 -23.71 -28.32 50.12
N ILE A 69 -22.79 -29.17 50.60
CA ILE A 69 -21.38 -29.14 50.17
C ILE A 69 -21.26 -29.45 48.67
N ASP A 70 -22.03 -30.42 48.16
CA ASP A 70 -22.00 -30.74 46.73
C ASP A 70 -22.53 -29.57 45.88
N ALA A 71 -23.59 -28.88 46.33
CA ALA A 71 -24.08 -27.68 45.68
C ALA A 71 -23.03 -26.54 45.66
N GLU A 72 -22.33 -26.30 46.77
CA GLU A 72 -21.24 -25.33 46.84
C GLU A 72 -20.07 -25.72 45.92
N LEU A 73 -19.72 -27.01 45.86
CA LEU A 73 -18.67 -27.51 44.98
C LEU A 73 -19.03 -27.31 43.50
N GLN A 74 -20.28 -27.55 43.11
CA GLN A 74 -20.73 -27.28 41.74
C GLN A 74 -20.65 -25.79 41.41
N LYS A 75 -21.08 -24.92 42.33
CA LYS A 75 -20.96 -23.46 42.17
C LYS A 75 -19.50 -23.03 42.01
N LEU A 76 -18.58 -23.60 42.80
CA LEU A 76 -17.14 -23.32 42.67
C LEU A 76 -16.56 -23.80 41.33
N LYS A 77 -16.98 -24.97 40.84
CA LYS A 77 -16.60 -25.46 39.50
C LYS A 77 -17.08 -24.53 38.40
N GLU A 78 -18.35 -24.10 38.46
CA GLU A 78 -18.91 -23.13 37.50
C GLU A 78 -18.16 -21.80 37.51
N MET A 79 -17.88 -21.26 38.70
CA MET A 79 -17.11 -20.02 38.85
C MET A 79 -15.69 -20.16 38.28
N THR A 80 -15.01 -21.26 38.55
CA THR A 80 -13.66 -21.54 38.04
C THR A 80 -13.67 -21.67 36.52
N ASN A 81 -14.66 -22.37 35.95
CA ASN A 81 -14.83 -22.49 34.51
C ASN A 81 -15.10 -21.13 33.85
N HIS A 82 -15.92 -20.29 34.48
CA HIS A 82 -16.19 -18.94 34.01
C HIS A 82 -14.92 -18.07 34.02
N GLN A 83 -14.13 -18.12 35.11
CA GLN A 83 -12.86 -17.42 35.20
C GLN A 83 -11.87 -17.89 34.13
N LYS A 84 -11.74 -19.20 33.91
CA LYS A 84 -10.90 -19.77 32.86
C LYS A 84 -11.32 -19.29 31.47
N LYS A 85 -12.62 -19.34 31.16
CA LYS A 85 -13.17 -18.84 29.89
C LYS A 85 -12.84 -17.37 29.67
N ARG A 86 -13.08 -16.53 30.69
CA ARG A 86 -12.78 -15.09 30.65
C ARG A 86 -11.28 -14.83 30.42
N ALA A 87 -10.40 -15.57 31.10
CA ALA A 87 -8.95 -15.44 30.91
C ALA A 87 -8.51 -15.79 29.48
N THR A 88 -9.04 -16.88 28.92
CA THR A 88 -8.78 -17.28 27.52
C THR A 88 -9.30 -16.22 26.53
N GLU A 89 -10.50 -15.68 26.73
CA GLU A 89 -11.04 -14.62 25.86
C GLU A 89 -10.20 -13.34 25.91
N MET A 90 -9.76 -12.92 27.10
CA MET A 90 -8.85 -11.78 27.26
C MET A 90 -7.51 -12.00 26.57
N MET A 91 -6.95 -13.20 26.69
CA MET A 91 -5.67 -13.55 26.05
C MET A 91 -5.78 -13.59 24.53
N ALA A 92 -6.84 -14.18 23.99
CA ALA A 92 -7.10 -14.21 22.57
C ALA A 92 -7.25 -12.79 21.99
N SER A 93 -7.95 -11.90 22.70
CA SER A 93 -8.06 -10.47 22.32
C SER A 93 -6.68 -9.79 22.29
N LEU A 94 -5.87 -9.98 23.34
CA LEU A 94 -4.52 -9.40 23.40
C LEU A 94 -3.63 -9.89 22.26
N LEU A 95 -3.63 -11.19 21.96
CA LEU A 95 -2.86 -11.76 20.86
C LEU A 95 -3.32 -11.22 19.50
N LYS A 96 -4.61 -10.99 19.33
CA LYS A 96 -5.16 -10.36 18.12
C LYS A 96 -4.68 -8.92 17.97
N ASP A 97 -4.81 -8.09 19.02
CA ASP A 97 -4.38 -6.69 19.00
C ASP A 97 -2.87 -6.59 18.73
N LEU A 98 -2.09 -7.48 19.35
CA LEU A 98 -0.65 -7.60 19.10
C LEU A 98 -0.35 -7.93 17.63
N ALA A 99 -1.06 -8.90 17.04
CA ALA A 99 -0.88 -9.25 15.63
C ALA A 99 -1.22 -8.08 14.69
N GLU A 100 -2.29 -7.31 14.97
CA GLU A 100 -2.65 -6.11 14.22
C GLU A 100 -1.55 -5.03 14.30
N ILE A 101 -0.97 -4.80 15.48
CA ILE A 101 0.18 -3.90 15.65
C ILE A 101 1.37 -4.39 14.82
N GLY A 102 1.62 -5.71 14.79
CA GLY A 102 2.71 -6.28 14.00
C GLY A 102 2.57 -6.03 12.51
N ILE A 103 1.36 -6.16 11.96
CA ILE A 103 1.08 -5.82 10.57
C ILE A 103 1.35 -4.33 10.31
N ALA A 104 0.90 -3.45 11.21
CA ALA A 104 1.09 -2.00 11.07
C ALA A 104 2.57 -1.57 11.12
N VAL A 105 3.39 -2.25 11.91
CA VAL A 105 4.85 -2.02 11.99
C VAL A 105 5.60 -2.63 10.78
N GLY A 106 4.90 -3.36 9.91
CA GLY A 106 5.45 -3.94 8.67
C GLY A 106 5.96 -5.37 8.82
N ASN A 107 5.60 -6.06 9.89
CA ASN A 107 6.00 -7.43 10.17
C ASN A 107 4.96 -8.42 9.64
N ASN A 108 5.08 -8.79 8.36
CA ASN A 108 4.11 -9.65 7.66
C ASN A 108 4.29 -11.16 7.94
N ASP A 109 5.37 -11.57 8.63
CA ASP A 109 5.69 -12.99 8.86
C ASP A 109 4.97 -13.60 10.07
N VAL A 110 4.14 -12.83 10.77
CA VAL A 110 3.45 -13.33 11.94
C VAL A 110 2.11 -13.92 11.54
N LYS A 111 2.09 -15.24 11.44
CA LYS A 111 0.85 -16.01 11.49
C LYS A 111 0.23 -15.83 12.88
N GLN A 112 -1.08 -15.57 12.93
CA GLN A 112 -1.81 -15.56 14.20
C GLN A 112 -1.49 -16.86 14.95
N PRO A 113 -1.08 -16.79 16.23
CA PRO A 113 -0.95 -17.98 17.03
C PRO A 113 -2.34 -18.61 17.17
N GLU A 114 -2.54 -19.77 16.55
CA GLU A 114 -3.73 -20.58 16.75
C GLU A 114 -3.77 -20.98 18.22
N GLY A 115 -4.86 -20.64 18.92
CA GLY A 115 -4.97 -20.84 20.36
C GLY A 115 -4.83 -22.32 20.72
N THR A 116 -3.81 -22.65 21.52
CA THR A 116 -3.57 -24.00 22.01
C THR A 116 -4.50 -24.36 23.18
N GLY A 117 -5.27 -23.39 23.71
CA GLY A 117 -6.19 -23.57 24.83
C GLY A 117 -5.49 -23.69 26.19
N MET A 118 -4.16 -23.60 26.21
CA MET A 118 -3.32 -23.56 27.40
C MET A 118 -2.91 -22.11 27.70
N ILE A 119 -3.47 -21.55 28.77
CA ILE A 119 -3.25 -20.15 29.17
C ILE A 119 -1.76 -19.84 29.35
N ASP A 120 -0.98 -20.75 29.94
CA ASP A 120 0.46 -20.54 30.20
C ASP A 120 1.30 -20.48 28.91
N GLU A 121 0.93 -21.26 27.88
CA GLU A 121 1.56 -21.21 26.57
C GLU A 121 1.21 -19.91 25.86
N GLU A 122 -0.06 -19.50 25.90
CA GLU A 122 -0.53 -18.25 25.31
C GLU A 122 0.16 -17.02 25.96
N PHE A 123 0.37 -17.03 27.28
CA PHE A 123 1.16 -16.01 27.99
C PHE A 123 2.61 -15.96 27.49
N THR A 124 3.23 -17.12 27.26
CA THR A 124 4.61 -17.20 26.76
C THR A 124 4.70 -16.66 25.33
N VAL A 125 3.75 -17.04 24.47
CA VAL A 125 3.63 -16.51 23.10
C VAL A 125 3.45 -15.00 23.12
N ALA A 126 2.52 -14.48 23.92
CA ALA A 126 2.28 -13.04 24.05
C ALA A 126 3.55 -12.28 24.51
N ARG A 127 4.25 -12.81 25.52
CA ARG A 127 5.51 -12.21 26.00
C ARG A 127 6.61 -12.15 24.94
N LEU A 128 6.80 -13.23 24.19
CA LEU A 128 7.78 -13.28 23.10
C LEU A 128 7.40 -12.30 21.99
N TYR A 129 6.11 -12.24 21.66
CA TYR A 129 5.58 -11.35 20.65
C TYR A 129 5.78 -9.87 21.01
N ILE A 130 5.46 -9.49 22.24
CA ILE A 130 5.72 -8.15 22.79
C ILE A 130 7.22 -7.82 22.73
N SER A 131 8.09 -8.79 23.07
CA SER A 131 9.54 -8.60 23.03
C SER A 131 10.05 -8.35 21.61
N LYS A 132 9.53 -9.10 20.63
CA LYS A 132 9.82 -8.89 19.20
C LYS A 132 9.34 -7.51 18.76
N MET A 133 8.08 -7.17 19.05
CA MET A 133 7.48 -5.88 18.71
C MET A 133 8.27 -4.71 19.27
N LYS A 134 8.70 -4.81 20.53
CA LYS A 134 9.54 -3.80 21.19
C LYS A 134 10.86 -3.57 20.43
N SER A 135 11.47 -4.62 19.88
CA SER A 135 12.71 -4.50 19.11
C SER A 135 12.49 -3.87 17.73
N GLU A 136 11.39 -4.22 17.05
CA GLU A 136 11.01 -3.66 15.76
C GLU A 136 10.64 -2.18 15.87
N VAL A 137 9.81 -1.82 16.87
CA VAL A 137 9.47 -0.43 17.17
C VAL A 137 10.72 0.39 17.49
N LYS A 138 11.66 -0.12 18.29
CA LYS A 138 12.95 0.56 18.53
C LYS A 138 13.73 0.82 17.25
N THR A 139 13.73 -0.14 16.33
CA THR A 139 14.42 -0.03 15.04
C THR A 139 13.74 1.00 14.14
N MET A 140 12.41 0.97 14.07
CA MET A 140 11.60 1.94 13.34
C MET A 140 11.83 3.36 13.87
N VAL A 141 11.82 3.56 15.20
CA VAL A 141 12.11 4.86 15.82
C VAL A 141 13.51 5.37 15.46
N LYS A 142 14.54 4.50 15.45
CA LYS A 142 15.89 4.88 15.02
C LYS A 142 15.91 5.33 13.55
N ARG A 143 15.21 4.59 12.67
CA ARG A 143 15.09 4.93 11.25
C ARG A 143 14.35 6.25 11.03
N CYS A 144 13.25 6.49 11.75
CA CYS A 144 12.52 7.76 11.69
C CYS A 144 13.42 8.94 12.07
N LYS A 145 14.15 8.84 13.19
CA LYS A 145 15.10 9.89 13.60
C LYS A 145 16.20 10.15 12.58
N GLN A 146 16.71 9.09 11.94
CA GLN A 146 17.69 9.23 10.87
C GLN A 146 17.10 9.95 9.65
N LEU A 147 15.91 9.57 9.22
CA LEU A 147 15.21 10.22 8.11
C LEU A 147 14.88 11.68 8.41
N GLU A 148 14.45 12.01 9.63
CA GLU A 148 14.23 13.38 10.10
C GLU A 148 15.52 14.20 10.03
N GLY A 149 16.65 13.64 10.49
CA GLY A 149 17.96 14.28 10.38
C GLY A 149 18.38 14.54 8.94
N THR A 150 18.27 13.53 8.07
CA THR A 150 18.60 13.67 6.64
C THR A 150 17.65 14.67 5.94
N GLN A 151 16.37 14.69 6.30
CA GLN A 151 15.42 15.66 5.76
C GLN A 151 15.78 17.09 6.19
N ALA A 152 16.15 17.29 7.45
CA ALA A 152 16.58 18.60 7.95
C ALA A 152 17.85 19.10 7.24
N GLU A 153 18.84 18.23 7.03
CA GLU A 153 20.05 18.54 6.27
C GLU A 153 19.73 18.88 4.81
N SER A 154 18.85 18.11 4.16
CA SER A 154 18.41 18.37 2.79
C SER A 154 17.69 19.71 2.67
N ASN A 155 16.81 20.05 3.62
CA ASN A 155 16.11 21.33 3.65
C ASN A 155 17.09 22.49 3.84
N LYS A 156 18.06 22.37 4.76
CA LYS A 156 19.10 23.38 4.96
C LYS A 156 19.89 23.64 3.68
N LYS A 157 20.29 22.58 2.97
CA LYS A 157 21.00 22.69 1.70
C LYS A 157 20.13 23.34 0.61
N MET A 158 18.84 23.05 0.59
CA MET A 158 17.89 23.70 -0.31
C MET A 158 17.80 25.21 -0.04
N GLU A 159 17.68 25.62 1.22
CA GLU A 159 17.67 27.04 1.61
C GLU A 159 18.99 27.77 1.26
N GLU A 160 20.13 27.10 1.42
CA GLU A 160 21.44 27.63 1.01
C GLU A 160 21.48 27.86 -0.51
N ASN A 161 21.04 26.87 -1.30
CA ASN A 161 20.96 27.00 -2.76
C ASN A 161 19.99 28.11 -3.20
N GLU A 162 18.86 28.28 -2.52
CA GLU A 162 17.91 29.37 -2.81
C GLU A 162 18.55 30.75 -2.57
N LYS A 163 19.33 30.90 -1.49
CA LYS A 163 20.07 32.14 -1.20
C LYS A 163 21.13 32.42 -2.25
N GLU A 164 21.91 31.40 -2.66
CA GLU A 164 22.91 31.53 -3.72
C GLU A 164 22.27 31.88 -5.07
N LEU A 165 21.14 31.25 -5.40
CA LEU A 165 20.39 31.56 -6.62
C LEU A 165 19.90 33.01 -6.62
N ALA A 166 19.32 33.47 -5.52
CA ALA A 166 18.87 34.86 -5.37
C ALA A 166 20.03 35.86 -5.53
N ALA A 167 21.20 35.55 -4.94
CA ALA A 167 22.40 36.36 -5.08
C ALA A 167 22.90 36.43 -6.53
N CYS A 168 22.88 35.30 -7.26
CA CYS A 168 23.23 35.25 -8.68
C CYS A 168 22.25 36.07 -9.54
N GLN A 169 20.94 35.95 -9.29
CA GLN A 169 19.92 36.74 -10.01
C GLN A 169 20.10 38.25 -9.78
N LEU A 170 20.39 38.66 -8.55
CA LEU A 170 20.69 40.06 -8.24
C LEU A 170 21.92 40.55 -9.01
N ARG A 171 22.99 39.75 -9.05
CA ARG A 171 24.22 40.08 -9.79
C ARG A 171 23.94 40.23 -11.29
N ILE A 172 23.12 39.36 -11.87
CA ILE A 172 22.70 39.46 -13.28
C ILE A 172 21.97 40.78 -13.50
N SER A 173 20.97 41.11 -12.68
CA SER A 173 20.20 42.35 -12.79
C SER A 173 21.09 43.61 -12.67
N GLN A 174 22.08 43.60 -11.78
CA GLN A 174 23.07 44.67 -11.66
C GLN A 174 23.91 44.83 -12.93
N HIS A 175 24.38 43.73 -13.52
CA HIS A 175 25.13 43.77 -14.77
C HIS A 175 24.27 44.24 -15.96
N GLU A 176 23.01 43.80 -16.05
CA GLU A 176 22.07 44.26 -17.06
C GLU A 176 21.84 45.79 -16.97
N ALA A 177 21.65 46.31 -15.76
CA ALA A 177 21.51 47.76 -15.54
C ALA A 177 22.78 48.52 -15.94
N LYS A 178 23.97 47.99 -15.60
CA LYS A 178 25.25 48.59 -15.98
C LYS A 178 25.43 48.62 -17.50
N ILE A 179 25.11 47.51 -18.19
CA ILE A 179 25.16 47.43 -19.66
C ILE A 179 24.24 48.48 -20.27
N LYS A 180 23.00 48.61 -19.81
CA LYS A 180 22.07 49.66 -20.30
C LYS A 180 22.68 51.06 -20.16
N SER A 181 23.22 51.40 -18.98
CA SER A 181 23.81 52.73 -18.76
C SER A 181 25.04 53.00 -19.65
N LEU A 182 25.88 51.99 -19.87
CA LEU A 182 27.06 52.11 -20.73
C LEU A 182 26.67 52.24 -22.20
N THR A 183 25.65 51.51 -22.64
CA THR A 183 25.08 51.63 -23.99
C THR A 183 24.51 53.02 -24.23
N GLU A 184 23.76 53.58 -23.28
CA GLU A 184 23.24 54.95 -23.36
C GLU A 184 24.37 55.99 -23.41
N TYR A 185 25.41 55.82 -22.58
CA TYR A 185 26.59 56.69 -22.61
C TYR A 185 27.32 56.63 -23.95
N LEU A 186 27.53 55.43 -24.48
CA LEU A 186 28.21 55.22 -25.77
C LEU A 186 27.41 55.86 -26.91
N GLN A 187 26.08 55.72 -26.91
CA GLN A 187 25.21 56.36 -27.90
C GLN A 187 25.30 57.90 -27.85
N ASN A 188 25.40 58.49 -26.64
CA ASN A 188 25.59 59.93 -26.47
C ASN A 188 26.95 60.41 -27.01
N VAL A 189 28.02 59.65 -26.73
CA VAL A 189 29.36 59.93 -27.28
C VAL A 189 29.36 59.84 -28.81
N GLU A 190 28.72 58.82 -29.39
CA GLU A 190 28.61 58.64 -30.84
C GLU A 190 27.83 59.81 -31.48
N GLN A 191 26.76 60.28 -30.83
CA GLN A 191 26.00 61.44 -31.29
C GLN A 191 26.85 62.73 -31.27
N LYS A 192 27.62 62.96 -30.20
CA LYS A 192 28.56 64.08 -30.10
C LYS A 192 29.66 64.02 -31.15
N LYS A 193 30.22 62.83 -31.38
CA LYS A 193 31.21 62.59 -32.43
C LYS A 193 30.64 62.98 -33.80
N ARG A 194 29.42 62.54 -34.11
CA ARG A 194 28.75 62.87 -35.38
C ARG A 194 28.54 64.38 -35.56
N GLN A 195 28.15 65.10 -34.50
CA GLN A 195 28.03 66.57 -34.51
C GLN A 195 29.38 67.28 -34.76
N LEU A 196 30.45 66.76 -34.17
CA LEU A 196 31.80 67.29 -34.38
C LEU A 196 32.30 67.00 -35.80
N GLU A 197 32.03 65.81 -36.34
CA GLU A 197 32.33 65.46 -37.74
C GLU A 197 31.61 66.42 -38.70
N GLU A 198 30.30 66.65 -38.51
CA GLU A 198 29.52 67.64 -39.30
C GLU A 198 30.11 69.06 -39.20
N SER A 199 30.58 69.47 -38.02
CA SER A 199 31.22 70.78 -37.82
C SER A 199 32.58 70.89 -38.54
N VAL A 200 33.38 69.81 -38.52
CA VAL A 200 34.67 69.74 -39.23
C VAL A 200 34.45 69.81 -40.73
N ASP A 201 33.45 69.09 -41.26
CA ASP A 201 33.10 69.15 -42.69
C ASP A 201 32.69 70.56 -43.10
N SER A 202 31.85 71.24 -42.31
CA SER A 202 31.46 72.64 -42.55
C SER A 202 32.66 73.59 -42.57
N LEU A 203 33.59 73.47 -41.62
CA LEU A 203 34.79 74.32 -41.58
C LEU A 203 35.75 74.02 -42.72
N ASN A 204 35.85 72.76 -43.15
CA ASN A 204 36.62 72.39 -44.33
C ASN A 204 36.04 72.99 -45.61
N GLU A 205 34.71 73.00 -45.76
CA GLU A 205 34.06 73.68 -46.89
C GLU A 205 34.37 75.18 -46.91
N GLU A 206 34.31 75.87 -45.76
CA GLU A 206 34.69 77.29 -45.64
C GLU A 206 36.16 77.52 -45.97
N LEU A 207 37.07 76.67 -45.47
CA LEU A 207 38.51 76.75 -45.79
C LEU A 207 38.78 76.57 -47.28
N VAL A 208 38.08 75.66 -47.96
CA VAL A 208 38.19 75.48 -49.40
C VAL A 208 37.68 76.72 -50.15
N GLN A 209 36.56 77.31 -49.72
CA GLN A 209 36.06 78.56 -50.30
C GLN A 209 37.04 79.73 -50.13
N LEU A 210 37.59 79.90 -48.92
CA LEU A 210 38.57 80.96 -48.64
C LEU A 210 39.86 80.76 -49.42
N ARG A 211 40.40 79.54 -49.49
CA ARG A 211 41.58 79.23 -50.32
C ARG A 211 41.32 79.44 -51.80
N ALA A 212 40.11 79.14 -52.28
CA ALA A 212 39.73 79.42 -53.67
C ALA A 212 39.71 80.94 -53.94
N GLN A 213 39.20 81.75 -53.00
CA GLN A 213 39.26 83.22 -53.09
C GLN A 213 40.70 83.75 -53.02
N GLU A 214 41.49 83.24 -52.09
CA GLU A 214 42.88 83.64 -51.88
C GLU A 214 43.74 83.30 -53.11
N LYS A 215 43.57 82.12 -53.70
CA LYS A 215 44.28 81.70 -54.92
C LYS A 215 43.88 82.50 -56.16
N VAL A 216 42.62 82.95 -56.24
CA VAL A 216 42.18 83.89 -57.27
C VAL A 216 42.85 85.26 -57.08
N HIS A 217 43.01 85.73 -55.84
CA HIS A 217 43.73 86.97 -55.52
C HIS A 217 45.27 86.87 -55.63
N GLU A 218 45.84 85.70 -55.39
CA GLU A 218 47.28 85.44 -55.47
C GLU A 218 47.72 85.24 -56.94
N MET A 219 46.88 84.59 -57.76
CA MET A 219 47.03 84.57 -59.22
C MET A 219 46.92 85.97 -59.86
N GLU A 220 46.28 86.93 -59.19
CA GLU A 220 46.28 88.34 -59.60
C GLU A 220 47.54 89.11 -59.16
N LYS A 221 48.39 88.58 -58.26
CA LYS A 221 49.44 89.38 -57.60
C LYS A 221 50.89 88.91 -57.77
N GLU A 222 51.19 87.67 -58.12
CA GLU A 222 52.59 87.21 -58.21
C GLU A 222 52.93 86.43 -59.49
N HIS A 223 53.10 87.17 -60.58
CA HIS A 223 54.14 86.86 -61.56
C HIS A 223 55.47 87.40 -61.01
N LEU A 224 56.52 86.55 -61.04
CA LEU A 224 57.96 86.81 -60.82
C LEU A 224 58.57 86.54 -59.42
N ASN A 225 59.50 85.56 -59.41
CA ASN A 225 60.70 85.39 -58.57
C ASN A 225 60.63 84.56 -57.26
N LYS A 226 61.11 83.31 -57.30
CA LYS A 226 62.41 82.88 -56.69
C LYS A 226 62.55 81.35 -56.56
N VAL A 227 63.57 80.82 -57.25
CA VAL A 227 63.94 79.39 -57.32
C VAL A 227 64.84 78.93 -56.14
N GLN A 228 65.16 79.78 -55.17
CA GLN A 228 65.98 79.40 -53.99
C GLN A 228 65.17 79.13 -52.70
N THR A 229 63.97 79.71 -52.54
CA THR A 229 63.02 79.36 -51.46
C THR A 229 62.34 78.00 -51.72
N ALA A 230 62.34 77.55 -52.98
CA ALA A 230 61.71 76.29 -53.40
C ALA A 230 62.31 75.04 -52.74
N ASN A 231 63.60 75.04 -52.37
CA ASN A 231 64.26 73.85 -51.85
C ASN A 231 64.02 73.64 -50.34
N GLU A 232 64.02 74.70 -49.54
CA GLU A 232 63.64 74.63 -48.11
C GLU A 232 62.14 74.36 -47.95
N VAL A 233 61.29 74.99 -48.80
CA VAL A 233 59.85 74.69 -48.86
C VAL A 233 59.62 73.24 -49.31
N LYS A 234 60.36 72.73 -50.30
CA LYS A 234 60.27 71.33 -50.72
C LYS A 234 60.62 70.37 -49.58
N GLN A 235 61.66 70.64 -48.80
CA GLN A 235 62.09 69.78 -47.71
C GLN A 235 61.11 69.79 -46.52
N ALA A 236 60.55 70.95 -46.18
CA ALA A 236 59.48 71.08 -45.19
C ALA A 236 58.19 70.37 -45.66
N VAL A 237 57.83 70.51 -46.93
CA VAL A 237 56.70 69.81 -47.55
C VAL A 237 56.92 68.28 -47.55
N GLU A 238 58.14 67.80 -47.83
CA GLU A 238 58.46 66.36 -47.76
C GLU A 238 58.35 65.81 -46.32
N GLN A 239 58.84 66.54 -45.31
CA GLN A 239 58.67 66.13 -43.90
C GLN A 239 57.20 66.16 -43.47
N GLN A 240 56.43 67.16 -43.92
CA GLN A 240 55.01 67.26 -43.62
C GLN A 240 54.23 66.10 -44.29
N ILE A 241 54.53 65.77 -45.55
CA ILE A 241 53.95 64.63 -46.26
C ILE A 241 54.30 63.32 -45.55
N GLN A 242 55.55 63.16 -45.09
CA GLN A 242 55.97 61.96 -44.37
C GLN A 242 55.27 61.83 -43.01
N SER A 243 55.15 62.92 -42.25
CA SER A 243 54.41 62.97 -40.98
C SER A 243 52.92 62.66 -41.17
N HIS A 244 52.29 63.22 -42.21
CA HIS A 244 50.91 62.88 -42.57
C HIS A 244 50.76 61.42 -42.98
N ARG A 245 51.68 60.87 -43.78
CA ARG A 245 51.69 59.45 -44.14
C ARG A 245 51.77 58.55 -42.91
N GLU A 246 52.65 58.85 -41.97
CA GLU A 246 52.79 58.06 -40.73
C GLU A 246 51.56 58.16 -39.83
N THR A 247 50.96 59.35 -39.73
CA THR A 247 49.72 59.56 -38.96
C THR A 247 48.55 58.81 -39.58
N HIS A 248 48.38 58.88 -40.90
CA HIS A 248 47.37 58.12 -41.63
C HIS A 248 47.61 56.60 -41.53
N GLN A 249 48.85 56.14 -41.62
CA GLN A 249 49.20 54.73 -41.44
C GLN A 249 48.78 54.22 -40.05
N LYS A 250 49.02 55.01 -38.99
CA LYS A 250 48.59 54.69 -37.62
C LYS A 250 47.07 54.66 -37.47
N GLN A 251 46.37 55.63 -38.05
CA GLN A 251 44.89 55.66 -38.04
C GLN A 251 44.31 54.44 -38.77
N ILE A 252 44.85 54.08 -39.94
CA ILE A 252 44.42 52.89 -40.68
C ILE A 252 44.68 51.62 -39.88
N SER A 253 45.82 51.52 -39.18
CA SER A 253 46.11 50.38 -38.29
C SER A 253 45.09 50.28 -37.17
N SER A 254 44.83 51.39 -36.47
CA SER A 254 43.86 51.42 -35.36
C SER A 254 42.44 51.06 -35.82
N LEU A 255 42.03 51.52 -37.00
CA LEU A 255 40.72 51.19 -37.56
C LEU A 255 40.63 49.72 -37.95
N ARG A 256 41.70 49.11 -38.46
CA ARG A 256 41.75 47.67 -38.74
C ARG A 256 41.63 46.85 -37.46
N ASP A 257 42.37 47.23 -36.42
CA ASP A 257 42.29 46.55 -35.11
C ASP A 257 40.89 46.67 -34.49
N GLU A 258 40.22 47.82 -34.65
CA GLU A 258 38.84 48.04 -34.19
C GLU A 258 37.83 47.21 -35.00
N VAL A 259 38.02 47.10 -36.32
CA VAL A 259 37.20 46.23 -37.18
C VAL A 259 37.35 44.77 -36.77
N ASP A 260 38.58 44.29 -36.57
CA ASP A 260 38.85 42.91 -36.12
C ASP A 260 38.24 42.63 -34.74
N ALA A 261 38.29 43.60 -33.82
CA ALA A 261 37.67 43.47 -32.50
C ALA A 261 36.14 43.41 -32.60
N LYS A 262 35.52 44.22 -33.46
CA LYS A 262 34.08 44.20 -33.71
C LYS A 262 33.64 42.90 -34.38
N GLU A 263 34.41 42.36 -35.33
CA GLU A 263 34.12 41.07 -35.96
C GLU A 263 34.18 39.90 -34.96
N LYS A 264 35.16 39.91 -34.05
CA LYS A 264 35.21 38.92 -32.95
C LYS A 264 34.00 39.03 -32.03
N LEU A 265 33.62 40.24 -31.64
CA LEU A 265 32.45 40.47 -30.79
C LEU A 265 31.15 40.02 -31.46
N ILE A 266 30.99 40.29 -32.77
CA ILE A 266 29.85 39.82 -33.55
C ILE A 266 29.78 38.29 -33.53
N THR A 267 30.93 37.63 -33.70
CA THR A 267 31.01 36.15 -33.68
C THR A 267 30.63 35.59 -32.30
N GLU A 268 31.14 36.18 -31.20
CA GLU A 268 30.78 35.77 -29.85
C GLU A 268 29.29 35.98 -29.55
N LEU A 269 28.72 37.10 -29.98
CA LEU A 269 27.29 37.39 -29.81
C LEU A 269 26.42 36.44 -30.63
N GLN A 270 26.87 36.03 -31.82
CA GLN A 270 26.19 35.02 -32.64
C GLN A 270 26.21 33.64 -31.96
N ASP A 271 27.35 33.23 -31.40
CA ASP A 271 27.49 31.97 -30.65
C ASP A 271 26.64 31.96 -29.38
N GLN A 272 26.60 33.08 -28.65
CA GLN A 272 25.74 33.22 -27.47
C GLN A 272 24.26 33.16 -27.84
N ASN A 273 23.83 33.83 -28.91
CA ASN A 273 22.46 33.74 -29.41
C ASN A 273 22.08 32.31 -29.81
N GLN A 274 22.98 31.59 -30.50
CA GLN A 274 22.73 30.19 -30.84
C GLN A 274 22.58 29.30 -29.61
N LYS A 275 23.46 29.46 -28.60
CA LYS A 275 23.34 28.73 -27.33
C LYS A 275 22.03 29.01 -26.62
N MET A 276 21.62 30.29 -26.57
CA MET A 276 20.37 30.71 -25.94
C MET A 276 19.14 30.12 -26.64
N MET A 277 19.11 30.11 -27.98
CA MET A 277 18.03 29.49 -28.74
C MET A 277 17.91 27.97 -28.46
N LEU A 278 19.05 27.27 -28.39
CA LEU A 278 19.05 25.82 -28.11
C LEU A 278 18.55 25.52 -26.70
N GLU A 279 18.92 26.35 -25.72
CA GLU A 279 18.44 26.23 -24.34
C GLU A 279 16.95 26.53 -24.23
N GLN A 280 16.47 27.56 -24.92
CA GLN A 280 15.03 27.89 -24.99
C GLN A 280 14.22 26.74 -25.59
N GLU A 281 14.68 26.14 -26.70
CA GLU A 281 13.99 25.01 -27.32
C GLU A 281 14.03 23.76 -26.43
N ARG A 282 15.15 23.50 -25.76
CA ARG A 282 15.25 22.40 -24.79
C ARG A 282 14.24 22.59 -23.65
N LEU A 283 14.18 23.77 -23.04
CA LEU A 283 13.25 24.08 -21.96
C LEU A 283 11.79 23.97 -22.43
N ARG A 284 11.49 24.40 -23.66
CA ARG A 284 10.17 24.26 -24.27
C ARG A 284 9.75 22.79 -24.39
N VAL A 285 10.64 21.93 -24.88
CA VAL A 285 10.38 20.48 -24.99
C VAL A 285 10.19 19.85 -23.61
N GLU A 286 10.99 20.25 -22.63
CA GLU A 286 10.88 19.75 -21.25
C GLU A 286 9.55 20.18 -20.61
N HIS A 287 9.13 21.42 -20.81
CA HIS A 287 7.83 21.93 -20.36
C HIS A 287 6.67 21.13 -20.98
N GLU A 288 6.66 20.92 -22.29
CA GLU A 288 5.61 20.14 -22.96
C GLU A 288 5.57 18.68 -22.46
N LYS A 289 6.74 18.08 -22.22
CA LYS A 289 6.82 16.74 -21.64
C LYS A 289 6.25 16.70 -20.22
N LEU A 290 6.59 17.70 -19.39
CA LEU A 290 6.09 17.79 -18.02
C LEU A 290 4.57 17.96 -18.02
N LYS A 291 4.05 18.88 -18.85
CA LYS A 291 2.62 19.09 -19.06
C LYS A 291 1.88 17.81 -19.49
N ALA A 292 2.45 17.04 -20.42
CA ALA A 292 1.86 15.76 -20.84
C ALA A 292 1.82 14.74 -19.70
N THR A 293 2.88 14.66 -18.89
CA THR A 293 2.92 13.76 -17.73
C THR A 293 1.96 14.18 -16.62
N ASP A 294 1.76 15.48 -16.41
CA ASP A 294 0.78 16.01 -15.47
C ASP A 294 -0.67 15.69 -15.90
N GLN A 295 -0.98 15.88 -17.20
CA GLN A 295 -2.28 15.50 -17.75
C GLN A 295 -2.57 13.99 -17.61
N GLU A 296 -1.57 13.14 -17.86
CA GLU A 296 -1.69 11.69 -17.71
C GLU A 296 -1.90 11.28 -16.24
N LYS A 297 -1.19 11.92 -15.30
CA LYS A 297 -1.40 11.69 -13.86
C LYS A 297 -2.80 12.12 -13.44
N SER A 298 -3.28 13.26 -13.93
CA SER A 298 -4.63 13.76 -13.66
C SER A 298 -5.70 12.80 -14.18
N ARG A 299 -5.52 12.22 -15.37
CA ARG A 299 -6.41 11.18 -15.91
C ARG A 299 -6.43 9.92 -15.04
N LYS A 300 -5.25 9.42 -14.65
CA LYS A 300 -5.15 8.26 -13.75
C LYS A 300 -5.78 8.50 -12.40
N LEU A 301 -5.61 9.69 -11.84
CA LEU A 301 -6.24 10.06 -10.58
C LEU A 301 -7.77 10.01 -10.72
N HIS A 302 -8.31 10.60 -11.79
CA HIS A 302 -9.74 10.55 -12.05
C HIS A 302 -10.27 9.12 -12.21
N GLU A 303 -9.56 8.24 -12.92
CA GLU A 303 -9.92 6.82 -13.04
C GLU A 303 -9.92 6.10 -11.68
N LEU A 304 -8.91 6.35 -10.84
CA LEU A 304 -8.83 5.78 -9.50
C LEU A 304 -9.97 6.27 -8.60
N THR A 305 -10.33 7.54 -8.68
CA THR A 305 -11.49 8.10 -7.96
C THR A 305 -12.77 7.38 -8.37
N VAL A 306 -13.03 7.23 -9.68
CA VAL A 306 -14.22 6.51 -10.17
C VAL A 306 -14.22 5.03 -9.71
N MET A 307 -13.06 4.37 -9.70
CA MET A 307 -12.94 3.00 -9.18
C MET A 307 -13.19 2.91 -7.69
N GLN A 308 -12.75 3.91 -6.91
CA GLN A 308 -13.01 4.00 -5.48
C GLN A 308 -14.51 4.18 -5.22
N ASP A 309 -15.17 5.10 -5.92
CA ASP A 309 -16.61 5.35 -5.77
C ASP A 309 -17.42 4.08 -6.07
N ARG A 310 -17.04 3.32 -7.10
CA ARG A 310 -17.68 2.02 -7.41
C ARG A 310 -17.47 0.98 -6.30
N ARG A 311 -16.30 0.96 -5.66
CA ARG A 311 -16.04 0.07 -4.52
C ARG A 311 -16.82 0.49 -3.28
N GLU A 312 -16.95 1.79 -3.04
CA GLU A 312 -17.75 2.37 -1.96
C GLU A 312 -19.22 1.98 -2.14
N GLN A 313 -19.75 2.11 -3.37
CA GLN A 313 -21.12 1.71 -3.70
C GLN A 313 -21.35 0.21 -3.46
N ALA A 314 -20.46 -0.65 -3.98
CA ALA A 314 -20.56 -2.09 -3.74
C ALA A 314 -20.50 -2.47 -2.26
N ARG A 315 -19.71 -1.74 -1.45
CA ARG A 315 -19.69 -1.92 0.01
C ARG A 315 -21.00 -1.51 0.67
N GLN A 316 -21.62 -0.41 0.25
CA GLN A 316 -22.91 0.02 0.76
C GLN A 316 -24.01 -1.00 0.42
N ASP A 317 -24.01 -1.52 -0.81
CA ASP A 317 -24.96 -2.55 -1.26
C ASP A 317 -24.81 -3.85 -0.45
N LEU A 318 -23.55 -4.29 -0.23
CA LEU A 318 -23.25 -5.46 0.61
C LEU A 318 -23.69 -5.25 2.06
N LYS A 319 -23.47 -4.05 2.62
CA LYS A 319 -23.92 -3.72 3.97
C LYS A 319 -25.45 -3.80 4.11
N GLY A 320 -26.20 -3.29 3.12
CA GLY A 320 -27.66 -3.43 3.09
C GLY A 320 -28.12 -4.89 3.03
N LEU A 321 -27.39 -5.74 2.29
CA LEU A 321 -27.64 -7.17 2.25
C LEU A 321 -27.31 -7.84 3.60
N GLU A 322 -26.20 -7.50 4.23
CA GLU A 322 -25.82 -8.00 5.56
C GLU A 322 -26.88 -7.66 6.62
N GLU A 323 -27.39 -6.43 6.63
CA GLU A 323 -28.47 -6.00 7.52
C GLU A 323 -29.77 -6.80 7.28
N THR A 324 -30.07 -7.12 6.02
CA THR A 324 -31.23 -7.94 5.65
C THR A 324 -31.05 -9.37 6.13
N VAL A 325 -29.89 -9.98 5.88
CA VAL A 325 -29.56 -11.33 6.34
C VAL A 325 -29.61 -11.42 7.87
N ALA A 326 -29.10 -10.41 8.58
CA ALA A 326 -29.17 -10.36 10.04
C ALA A 326 -30.62 -10.34 10.56
N LYS A 327 -31.51 -9.58 9.91
CA LYS A 327 -32.94 -9.57 10.24
C LYS A 327 -33.61 -10.92 10.00
N GLU A 328 -33.33 -11.57 8.88
CA GLU A 328 -33.86 -12.91 8.57
C GLU A 328 -33.36 -13.96 9.57
N LEU A 329 -32.07 -13.94 9.93
CA LEU A 329 -31.51 -14.81 10.95
C LEU A 329 -32.16 -14.58 12.32
N GLN A 330 -32.42 -13.33 12.69
CA GLN A 330 -33.13 -13.00 13.93
C GLN A 330 -34.56 -13.54 13.91
N THR A 331 -35.27 -13.41 12.78
CA THR A 331 -36.61 -13.98 12.60
C THR A 331 -36.60 -15.49 12.72
N LEU A 332 -35.66 -16.17 12.06
CA LEU A 332 -35.47 -17.62 12.17
C LEU A 332 -35.15 -18.06 13.60
N HIS A 333 -34.32 -17.29 14.31
CA HIS A 333 -34.02 -17.55 15.72
C HIS A 333 -35.28 -17.45 16.59
N ASN A 334 -36.10 -16.41 16.38
CA ASN A 334 -37.36 -16.24 17.10
C ASN A 334 -38.36 -17.37 16.81
N LEU A 335 -38.50 -17.79 15.54
CA LEU A 335 -39.34 -18.91 15.14
C LEU A 335 -38.86 -20.23 15.76
N ARG A 336 -37.54 -20.48 15.76
CA ARG A 336 -36.95 -21.65 16.42
C ARG A 336 -37.26 -21.65 17.91
N LYS A 337 -37.15 -20.50 18.58
CA LYS A 337 -37.48 -20.37 20.01
C LYS A 337 -38.93 -20.70 20.29
N LEU A 338 -39.86 -20.17 19.48
CA LEU A 338 -41.30 -20.49 19.58
C LEU A 338 -41.57 -21.98 19.35
N PHE A 339 -40.94 -22.58 18.33
CA PHE A 339 -41.10 -24.01 18.04
C PHE A 339 -40.60 -24.89 19.20
N VAL A 340 -39.43 -24.57 19.78
CA VAL A 340 -38.89 -25.32 20.93
C VAL A 340 -39.78 -25.16 22.15
N GLN A 341 -40.33 -23.97 22.41
CA GLN A 341 -41.27 -23.75 23.49
C GLN A 341 -42.56 -24.56 23.30
N ASP A 342 -43.14 -24.52 22.11
CA ASP A 342 -44.36 -25.26 21.78
C ASP A 342 -44.14 -26.78 21.87
N LEU A 343 -43.00 -27.28 21.37
CA LEU A 343 -42.59 -28.68 21.53
C LEU A 343 -42.44 -29.05 23.01
N ALA A 344 -41.77 -28.24 23.81
CA ALA A 344 -41.61 -28.47 25.24
C ALA A 344 -42.96 -28.50 25.98
N THR A 345 -43.89 -27.61 25.63
CA THR A 345 -45.24 -27.62 26.21
C THR A 345 -46.05 -28.84 25.80
N ARG A 346 -45.92 -29.30 24.55
CA ARG A 346 -46.56 -30.54 24.08
C ARG A 346 -45.99 -31.78 24.73
N VAL A 347 -44.66 -31.88 24.86
CA VAL A 347 -43.98 -32.98 25.56
C VAL A 347 -44.41 -33.02 27.03
N LYS A 348 -44.54 -31.86 27.67
CA LYS A 348 -45.01 -31.77 29.06
C LYS A 348 -46.48 -32.21 29.20
N LYS A 349 -47.35 -31.83 28.26
CA LYS A 349 -48.76 -32.30 28.21
C LYS A 349 -48.90 -33.79 27.87
N SER A 350 -48.07 -34.33 26.98
CA SER A 350 -48.11 -35.75 26.63
C SER A 350 -47.54 -36.63 27.75
N ALA A 351 -46.53 -36.16 28.48
CA ALA A 351 -45.99 -36.85 29.64
C ALA A 351 -46.97 -36.95 30.82
N GLU A 352 -48.03 -36.15 30.85
CA GLU A 352 -49.13 -36.24 31.84
C GLU A 352 -50.23 -37.23 31.42
N ILE A 353 -50.25 -37.71 30.17
CA ILE A 353 -51.35 -38.54 29.61
C ILE A 353 -50.92 -40.00 29.37
N ASP A 354 -49.63 -40.29 29.22
CA ASP A 354 -49.13 -41.64 28.89
C ASP A 354 -48.66 -42.43 30.13
N SER A 355 -49.43 -42.42 31.23
CA SER A 355 -49.18 -43.31 32.38
C SER A 355 -49.94 -44.63 32.35
N ASP A 356 -50.70 -44.94 31.30
CA ASP A 356 -51.30 -46.28 31.15
C ASP A 356 -51.51 -46.69 29.69
N ASP A 357 -50.86 -47.81 29.37
CA ASP A 357 -51.25 -48.85 28.42
C ASP A 357 -51.28 -48.54 26.90
N THR A 358 -51.06 -49.63 26.15
CA THR A 358 -51.53 -49.91 24.79
C THR A 358 -50.41 -50.19 23.78
N GLY A 359 -50.18 -51.49 23.59
CA GLY A 359 -49.46 -52.04 22.44
C GLY A 359 -50.04 -51.53 21.12
N GLY A 360 -49.14 -51.06 20.25
CA GLY A 360 -49.50 -50.28 19.07
C GLY A 360 -50.29 -51.00 17.99
N SER A 361 -51.36 -50.33 17.53
CA SER A 361 -52.23 -50.68 16.40
C SER A 361 -51.45 -50.86 15.08
N ALA A 362 -51.98 -51.63 14.13
CA ALA A 362 -51.37 -51.89 12.81
C ALA A 362 -51.03 -50.61 12.02
N ALA A 363 -51.81 -49.52 12.19
CA ALA A 363 -51.53 -48.22 11.60
C ALA A 363 -50.27 -47.56 12.21
N GLN A 364 -50.02 -47.80 13.50
CA GLN A 364 -48.81 -47.35 14.18
C GLN A 364 -47.59 -48.13 13.69
N LYS A 365 -47.73 -49.44 13.44
CA LYS A 365 -46.65 -50.23 12.81
C LYS A 365 -46.30 -49.75 11.40
N GLN A 366 -47.28 -49.39 10.56
CA GLN A 366 -47.01 -48.78 9.25
C GLN A 366 -46.33 -47.41 9.38
N LYS A 367 -46.75 -46.58 10.35
CA LYS A 367 -46.14 -45.27 10.58
C LYS A 367 -44.71 -45.40 11.12
N ILE A 368 -44.45 -46.35 12.00
CA ILE A 368 -43.10 -46.71 12.47
C ILE A 368 -42.27 -47.17 11.28
N SER A 369 -42.76 -48.08 10.44
CA SER A 369 -42.05 -48.55 9.24
C SER A 369 -41.74 -47.42 8.25
N PHE A 370 -42.66 -46.47 8.07
CA PHE A 370 -42.42 -45.29 7.24
C PHE A 370 -41.32 -44.38 7.82
N LEU A 371 -41.36 -44.15 9.14
CA LEU A 371 -40.34 -43.35 9.84
C LEU A 371 -38.98 -44.05 9.84
N GLU A 372 -38.93 -45.37 10.01
CA GLU A 372 -37.71 -46.18 9.91
C GLU A 372 -37.09 -46.06 8.51
N ASN A 373 -37.89 -46.15 7.45
CA ASN A 373 -37.41 -45.98 6.07
C ASN A 373 -36.90 -44.55 5.82
N ASN A 374 -37.60 -43.54 6.34
CA ASN A 374 -37.17 -42.15 6.22
C ASN A 374 -35.85 -41.92 6.98
N LEU A 375 -35.72 -42.48 8.19
CA LEU A 375 -34.49 -42.42 8.98
C LEU A 375 -33.33 -43.13 8.28
N GLU A 376 -33.60 -44.27 7.62
CA GLU A 376 -32.62 -45.01 6.84
C GLU A 376 -32.15 -44.22 5.61
N GLN A 377 -33.08 -43.56 4.89
CA GLN A 377 -32.76 -42.68 3.78
C GLN A 377 -31.93 -41.47 4.23
N LEU A 378 -32.32 -40.82 5.33
CA LEU A 378 -31.58 -39.70 5.90
C LEU A 378 -30.16 -40.11 6.31
N THR A 379 -30.02 -41.32 6.88
CA THR A 379 -28.72 -41.91 7.21
C THR A 379 -27.88 -42.18 5.96
N LYS A 380 -28.47 -42.64 4.85
CA LYS A 380 -27.77 -42.83 3.57
C LYS A 380 -27.27 -41.51 3.00
N VAL A 381 -28.11 -40.47 2.99
CA VAL A 381 -27.73 -39.13 2.53
C VAL A 381 -26.64 -38.54 3.43
N HIS A 382 -26.76 -38.67 4.75
CA HIS A 382 -25.74 -38.20 5.68
C HIS A 382 -24.40 -38.91 5.45
N LYS A 383 -24.41 -40.25 5.31
CA LYS A 383 -23.20 -41.03 4.99
C LYS A 383 -22.60 -40.63 3.63
N GLN A 384 -23.42 -40.29 2.64
CA GLN A 384 -22.95 -39.80 1.35
C GLN A 384 -22.30 -38.43 1.47
N LEU A 385 -22.97 -37.47 2.12
CA LEU A 385 -22.44 -36.13 2.35
C LEU A 385 -21.14 -36.16 3.14
N VAL A 386 -21.00 -37.02 4.14
CA VAL A 386 -19.74 -37.18 4.88
C VAL A 386 -18.62 -37.70 3.97
N ARG A 387 -18.91 -38.65 3.07
CA ARG A 387 -17.95 -39.14 2.07
C ARG A 387 -17.57 -38.05 1.07
N ASP A 388 -18.54 -37.36 0.48
CA ASP A 388 -18.30 -36.26 -0.46
C ASP A 388 -17.51 -35.12 0.20
N ASN A 389 -17.79 -34.83 1.48
CA ASN A 389 -17.07 -33.81 2.23
C ASN A 389 -15.64 -34.25 2.55
N ALA A 390 -15.38 -35.53 2.78
CA ALA A 390 -14.03 -36.08 2.91
C ALA A 390 -13.26 -36.02 1.57
N ASP A 391 -13.91 -36.34 0.45
CA ASP A 391 -13.33 -36.26 -0.89
C ASP A 391 -13.00 -34.80 -1.26
N LEU A 392 -13.90 -33.86 -0.97
CA LEU A 392 -13.66 -32.42 -1.16
C LEU A 392 -12.51 -31.92 -0.29
N ARG A 393 -12.39 -32.37 0.97
CA ARG A 393 -11.23 -32.05 1.82
C ARG A 393 -9.92 -32.57 1.23
N CYS A 394 -9.92 -33.68 0.51
CA CYS A 394 -8.74 -34.21 -0.17
C CYS A 394 -8.43 -33.50 -1.50
N GLU A 395 -9.45 -33.05 -2.23
CA GLU A 395 -9.31 -32.34 -3.50
C GLU A 395 -8.92 -30.86 -3.35
N LEU A 396 -9.41 -30.19 -2.30
CA LEU A 396 -9.14 -28.76 -2.05
C LEU A 396 -7.63 -28.45 -2.02
N PRO A 397 -6.76 -29.19 -1.29
CA PRO A 397 -5.31 -28.96 -1.31
C PRO A 397 -4.67 -29.16 -2.69
N LYS A 398 -5.22 -30.05 -3.53
CA LYS A 398 -4.70 -30.28 -4.90
C LYS A 398 -5.01 -29.10 -5.80
N LEU A 399 -6.25 -28.59 -5.72
CA LEU A 399 -6.67 -27.40 -6.45
C LEU A 399 -5.90 -26.16 -5.99
N GLU A 400 -5.69 -25.99 -4.69
CA GLU A 400 -4.86 -24.90 -4.14
C GLU A 400 -3.40 -24.97 -4.61
N LYS A 401 -2.80 -26.17 -4.66
CA LYS A 401 -1.44 -26.36 -5.21
C LYS A 401 -1.38 -26.01 -6.69
N ARG A 402 -2.37 -26.42 -7.49
CA ARG A 402 -2.48 -26.06 -8.92
C ARG A 402 -2.65 -24.56 -9.13
N LEU A 403 -3.48 -23.92 -8.30
CA LEU A 403 -3.68 -22.48 -8.34
C LEU A 403 -2.39 -21.73 -8.02
N ARG A 404 -1.69 -22.11 -6.95
CA ARG A 404 -0.37 -21.53 -6.59
C ARG A 404 0.67 -21.72 -7.69
N ALA A 405 0.79 -22.91 -8.27
CA ALA A 405 1.71 -23.15 -9.38
C ALA A 405 1.35 -22.29 -10.62
N THR A 406 0.06 -22.09 -10.89
CA THR A 406 -0.41 -21.22 -11.97
C THR A 406 -0.08 -19.76 -11.70
N ALA A 407 -0.29 -19.29 -10.46
CA ALA A 407 0.04 -17.93 -10.04
C ALA A 407 1.55 -17.64 -10.14
N GLU A 408 2.40 -18.57 -9.70
CA GLU A 408 3.85 -18.44 -9.84
C GLU A 408 4.30 -18.43 -11.30
N ARG A 409 3.69 -19.26 -12.15
CA ARG A 409 3.95 -19.24 -13.60
C ARG A 409 3.56 -17.90 -14.21
N VAL A 410 2.42 -17.32 -13.83
CA VAL A 410 1.98 -15.99 -14.30
C VAL A 410 2.97 -14.92 -13.86
N LYS A 411 3.37 -14.92 -12.60
CA LYS A 411 4.36 -13.97 -12.06
C LYS A 411 5.71 -14.06 -12.79
N ALA A 412 6.17 -15.27 -13.09
CA ALA A 412 7.38 -15.48 -13.88
C ALA A 412 7.25 -14.93 -15.30
N LEU A 413 6.10 -15.15 -15.96
CA LEU A 413 5.82 -14.61 -17.30
C LEU A 413 5.72 -13.08 -17.30
N GLU A 414 5.12 -12.48 -16.28
CA GLU A 414 5.05 -11.03 -16.11
C GLU A 414 6.45 -10.42 -15.92
N SER A 415 7.30 -11.07 -15.13
CA SER A 415 8.70 -10.65 -14.95
C SER A 415 9.47 -10.73 -16.27
N ALA A 416 9.37 -11.86 -16.99
CA ALA A 416 10.01 -12.05 -18.29
C ALA A 416 9.53 -11.02 -19.32
N LEU A 417 8.23 -10.69 -19.33
CA LEU A 417 7.66 -9.66 -20.20
C LEU A 417 8.21 -8.27 -19.87
N LYS A 418 8.33 -7.94 -18.58
CA LYS A 418 8.91 -6.68 -18.12
C LYS A 418 10.38 -6.57 -18.54
N GLU A 419 11.17 -7.61 -18.32
CA GLU A 419 12.58 -7.65 -18.74
C GLU A 419 12.73 -7.53 -20.26
N ALA A 420 11.91 -8.25 -21.03
CA ALA A 420 11.90 -8.14 -22.49
C ALA A 420 11.60 -6.70 -22.96
N LYS A 421 10.64 -6.02 -22.31
CA LYS A 421 10.31 -4.62 -22.61
C LYS A 421 11.45 -3.67 -22.27
N GLU A 422 12.11 -3.87 -21.12
CA GLU A 422 13.28 -3.07 -20.74
C GLU A 422 14.46 -3.30 -21.67
N ASN A 423 14.75 -4.56 -22.04
CA ASN A 423 15.78 -4.91 -23.01
C ASN A 423 15.52 -4.23 -24.35
N ALA A 424 14.31 -4.34 -24.89
CA ALA A 424 13.91 -3.68 -26.13
C ALA A 424 14.03 -2.13 -26.04
N SER A 425 13.70 -1.55 -24.88
CA SER A 425 13.88 -0.11 -24.65
C SER A 425 15.35 0.29 -24.60
N ARG A 426 16.22 -0.54 -24.00
CA ARG A 426 17.67 -0.29 -23.95
C ARG A 426 18.28 -0.42 -25.35
N ASP A 427 17.87 -1.40 -26.14
CA ASP A 427 18.32 -1.57 -27.53
C ASP A 427 17.89 -0.40 -28.41
N ARG A 428 16.64 0.07 -28.27
CA ARG A 428 16.16 1.28 -28.95
C ARG A 428 17.03 2.50 -28.59
N LYS A 429 17.41 2.64 -27.31
CA LYS A 429 18.28 3.74 -26.86
C LYS A 429 19.70 3.62 -27.44
N ARG A 430 20.28 2.42 -27.50
CA ARG A 430 21.59 2.17 -28.14
C ARG A 430 21.54 2.46 -29.63
N TYR A 431 20.51 2.00 -30.32
CA TYR A 431 20.30 2.27 -31.74
C TYR A 431 20.17 3.77 -32.00
N GLN A 432 19.40 4.49 -31.18
CA GLN A 432 19.26 5.94 -31.28
C GLN A 432 20.62 6.66 -31.11
N GLN A 433 21.43 6.25 -30.12
CA GLN A 433 22.77 6.80 -29.91
C GLN A 433 23.72 6.51 -31.09
N GLU A 434 23.60 5.34 -31.72
CA GLU A 434 24.39 5.01 -32.90
C GLU A 434 23.96 5.85 -34.12
N VAL A 435 22.65 6.01 -34.33
CA VAL A 435 22.10 6.89 -35.36
C VAL A 435 22.56 8.33 -35.16
N ASP A 436 22.55 8.84 -33.93
CA ASP A 436 22.97 10.21 -33.64
C ASP A 436 24.49 10.39 -33.83
N ARG A 437 25.32 9.39 -33.46
CA ARG A 437 26.75 9.36 -33.80
C ARG A 437 27.00 9.36 -35.30
N ILE A 438 26.24 8.58 -36.07
CA ILE A 438 26.34 8.59 -37.54
C ILE A 438 25.91 9.95 -38.11
N LYS A 439 24.82 10.54 -37.62
CA LYS A 439 24.39 11.89 -38.04
C LYS A 439 25.44 12.96 -37.72
N GLU A 440 26.14 12.85 -36.60
CA GLU A 440 27.22 13.75 -36.23
C GLU A 440 28.46 13.53 -37.10
N ALA A 441 28.86 12.29 -37.34
CA ALA A 441 29.94 11.97 -38.27
C ALA A 441 29.64 12.45 -39.71
N VAL A 442 28.40 12.32 -40.18
CA VAL A 442 27.95 12.85 -41.48
C VAL A 442 27.96 14.37 -41.49
N ARG A 443 27.50 15.03 -40.41
CA ARG A 443 27.59 16.51 -40.27
C ARG A 443 29.05 16.97 -40.29
N SER A 444 29.93 16.34 -39.54
CA SER A 444 31.36 16.65 -39.51
C SER A 444 32.02 16.41 -40.86
N LYS A 445 31.65 15.34 -41.58
CA LYS A 445 32.16 15.05 -42.93
C LYS A 445 31.62 16.03 -43.98
N ASN A 446 30.37 16.49 -43.85
CA ASN A 446 29.80 17.53 -44.69
C ASN A 446 30.39 18.92 -44.39
N MET A 447 30.72 19.22 -43.13
CA MET A 447 31.45 20.43 -42.74
C MET A 447 32.90 20.39 -43.28
N ALA A 448 33.58 19.25 -43.20
CA ALA A 448 34.92 19.07 -43.77
C ALA A 448 34.96 19.19 -45.30
N ARG A 449 33.87 18.81 -46.00
CA ARG A 449 33.73 19.01 -47.46
C ARG A 449 33.39 20.45 -47.86
N ARG A 450 32.96 21.30 -46.93
CA ARG A 450 32.60 22.71 -47.22
C ARG A 450 33.82 23.66 -47.25
N GLY A 451 35.03 23.15 -47.03
CA GLY A 451 36.27 23.94 -46.98
C GLY A 451 37.04 24.11 -48.30
N HIS A 452 36.66 23.48 -49.42
CA HIS A 452 37.45 23.56 -50.67
C HIS A 452 36.58 23.57 -51.93
N SER A 453 35.74 24.59 -52.10
CA SER A 453 35.27 24.99 -53.44
C SER A 453 35.88 26.34 -53.77
N ALA A 454 36.90 26.35 -54.61
CA ALA A 454 37.44 27.56 -55.21
C ALA A 454 36.32 28.29 -55.98
N GLN A 455 36.07 29.55 -55.62
CA GLN A 455 35.23 30.46 -56.41
C GLN A 455 36.03 30.89 -57.65
N ILE A 456 35.91 30.10 -58.71
CA ILE A 456 36.38 30.51 -60.05
C ILE A 456 35.39 31.55 -60.59
N ALA A 457 35.81 32.81 -60.62
CA ALA A 457 35.11 33.88 -61.31
C ALA A 457 35.03 33.55 -62.81
N LYS A 458 33.81 33.44 -63.34
CA LYS A 458 33.58 33.28 -64.79
C LYS A 458 33.72 34.65 -65.49
N PRO A 459 34.43 34.74 -66.63
CA PRO A 459 34.52 35.96 -67.41
C PRO A 459 33.15 36.43 -67.91
N ILE A 460 32.92 37.75 -67.83
CA ILE A 460 31.76 38.44 -68.37
C ILE A 460 31.82 38.37 -69.89
N ARG A 461 30.84 37.71 -70.52
CA ARG A 461 30.59 37.78 -71.97
C ARG A 461 29.55 38.88 -72.21
N PRO A 462 29.80 39.88 -73.09
CA PRO A 462 28.82 40.91 -73.38
C PRO A 462 27.60 40.36 -74.11
N GLY A 463 26.41 40.73 -73.63
CA GLY A 463 25.13 40.58 -74.31
C GLY A 463 24.36 39.31 -74.00
N GLN A 464 23.47 39.37 -72.99
CA GLN A 464 22.09 38.83 -73.03
C GLN A 464 21.41 38.90 -71.66
N HIS A 465 20.30 39.63 -71.60
CA HIS A 465 19.14 39.42 -70.73
C HIS A 465 17.91 39.43 -71.65
N PRO A 466 16.72 38.90 -71.28
CA PRO A 466 16.33 38.26 -70.01
C PRO A 466 15.54 36.92 -70.19
N ALA A 467 15.19 36.32 -69.04
CA ALA A 467 13.91 35.65 -68.74
C ALA A 467 13.90 34.14 -68.43
N ALA A 468 13.04 33.86 -67.44
CA ALA A 468 12.27 32.64 -67.18
C ALA A 468 12.96 31.42 -66.52
N SER A 469 12.61 31.20 -65.26
CA SER A 469 12.66 29.90 -64.59
C SER A 469 11.37 29.12 -64.86
N PRO A 470 11.44 27.84 -65.25
CA PRO A 470 10.33 26.91 -65.14
C PRO A 470 10.62 25.76 -64.14
N THR A 471 9.73 25.68 -63.14
CA THR A 471 9.08 24.49 -62.56
C THR A 471 9.60 23.07 -62.86
N HIS A 472 9.69 22.27 -61.77
CA HIS A 472 9.50 20.81 -61.58
C HIS A 472 9.12 19.94 -62.80
N PRO A 473 9.54 18.64 -62.81
CA PRO A 473 8.56 17.58 -62.51
C PRO A 473 9.09 16.29 -61.81
N SER A 474 8.11 15.54 -61.32
CA SER A 474 8.07 14.28 -60.54
C SER A 474 8.42 12.98 -61.31
N ALA A 475 8.63 11.86 -60.57
CA ALA A 475 7.98 10.52 -60.70
C ALA A 475 8.90 9.35 -60.20
N ILE A 476 8.60 8.59 -59.13
CA ILE A 476 7.63 7.46 -58.90
C ILE A 476 8.17 6.05 -59.24
N ARG A 477 8.14 5.13 -58.24
CA ARG A 477 7.50 3.77 -58.20
C ARG A 477 8.19 2.87 -57.15
N GLY A 478 7.57 2.06 -56.28
CA GLY A 478 6.19 1.65 -55.96
C GLY A 478 6.19 1.20 -54.47
N GLY A 479 5.07 1.07 -53.76
CA GLY A 479 3.99 0.09 -53.95
C GLY A 479 3.90 -0.76 -52.67
N GLY A 480 2.76 -0.76 -51.99
CA GLY A 480 2.56 -1.57 -50.77
C GLY A 480 1.60 -0.96 -49.77
N ALA A 481 0.32 -0.87 -50.13
CA ALA A 481 -0.75 -0.72 -49.15
C ALA A 481 -0.86 -2.04 -48.37
N PHE A 482 -0.42 -2.04 -47.10
CA PHE A 482 -0.86 -3.00 -46.11
C PHE A 482 -1.78 -2.29 -45.12
N THR A 483 -2.97 -2.84 -45.04
CA THR A 483 -4.08 -2.51 -44.16
C THR A 483 -3.66 -2.64 -42.68
N GLN A 484 -3.66 -1.55 -41.92
CA GLN A 484 -3.76 -1.64 -40.46
C GLN A 484 -5.23 -1.57 -40.05
N ASN A 485 -5.76 -2.78 -39.95
CA ASN A 485 -7.00 -3.10 -39.28
C ASN A 485 -6.93 -2.62 -37.82
N SER A 486 -7.55 -1.48 -37.51
CA SER A 486 -7.95 -1.14 -36.15
C SER A 486 -9.34 -1.72 -35.93
N GLN A 487 -9.40 -2.94 -35.41
CA GLN A 487 -10.58 -3.46 -34.73
C GLN A 487 -10.30 -3.67 -33.25
N PRO A 488 -11.25 -3.32 -32.37
CA PRO A 488 -11.20 -3.65 -30.96
C PRO A 488 -11.42 -5.15 -30.77
N VAL A 489 -10.61 -5.78 -29.91
CA VAL A 489 -10.82 -7.17 -29.49
C VAL A 489 -12.03 -7.20 -28.55
N ALA A 490 -13.19 -7.56 -29.11
CA ALA A 490 -14.33 -8.03 -28.35
C ALA A 490 -14.07 -9.47 -27.89
N VAL A 491 -13.99 -9.65 -26.57
CA VAL A 491 -14.13 -10.95 -25.93
C VAL A 491 -15.59 -11.36 -26.06
N ARG A 492 -15.90 -12.26 -26.99
CA ARG A 492 -17.19 -12.96 -27.04
C ARG A 492 -16.99 -14.38 -26.53
N GLY A 493 -17.47 -14.62 -25.31
CA GLY A 493 -17.69 -15.95 -24.79
C GLY A 493 -18.74 -16.68 -25.61
N GLY A 494 -18.50 -17.98 -25.84
CA GLY A 494 -19.52 -18.93 -26.28
C GLY A 494 -19.89 -19.82 -25.10
N GLY A 495 -21.18 -20.05 -24.89
CA GLY A 495 -21.64 -21.04 -23.90
C GLY A 495 -23.05 -20.86 -23.35
N GLY A 496 -24.02 -20.37 -24.12
CA GLY A 496 -25.44 -20.50 -23.77
C GLY A 496 -26.02 -21.78 -24.37
N ARG A 497 -26.18 -22.82 -23.56
CA ARG A 497 -27.01 -23.99 -23.89
C ARG A 497 -28.48 -23.55 -23.87
N GLN A 498 -29.20 -23.93 -24.92
CA GLN A 498 -30.65 -23.97 -24.94
C GLN A 498 -31.12 -25.22 -24.22
N ASP A 499 -32.04 -25.03 -23.29
CA ASP A 499 -32.93 -26.08 -22.79
C ASP A 499 -33.92 -26.47 -23.89
N LYS A 500 -34.09 -27.78 -24.07
CA LYS A 500 -35.28 -28.40 -24.63
C LYS A 500 -35.62 -29.60 -23.76
N VAL A 501 -36.84 -29.51 -23.18
CA VAL A 501 -37.76 -30.57 -22.74
C VAL A 501 -37.29 -31.53 -21.66
#